data_AF-A0A359E0L1-F1
#
_entry.id   AF-A0A359E0L1-F1
#
_cell.length_a   1.000
_cell.length_b   1.000
_cell.length_c   1.000
_cell.angle_alpha   90.00
_cell.angle_beta   90.00
_cell.angle_gamma   90.00
#
_symmetry.space_group_name_H-M   'P 1'
#
loop_
_entity.id
_entity.type
_entity.pdbx_description
1 polymer ?
#
loop_
_entity_poly.entity_id
_entity_poly.type
_entity_poly.pdbx_seq_one_letter_code
_entity_poly.pdbx_strand_id
1 'polypeptide(L)' 'AGGVSANSMLREKSEKMGEEMGIQLYSPKISYCTDNAAMIAITGKMKAELGQFDDLDMVPYASL' A
#
# COMPACT_ATOMS: atom_id res chain seq x y z
N ALA A 1 0.42 -1.72 -4.65
CA ALA A 1 0.81 -2.70 -3.61
C ALA A 1 -0.34 -3.69 -3.41
N GLY A 2 -0.05 -4.92 -3.01
CA GLY A 2 -1.03 -5.99 -2.85
C GLY A 2 -0.35 -7.37 -2.92
N GLY A 3 -1.07 -8.44 -2.57
CA GLY A 3 -0.50 -9.79 -2.49
C GLY A 3 0.22 -10.23 -3.77
N VAL A 4 -0.32 -9.92 -4.95
CA VAL A 4 0.31 -10.26 -6.24
C VAL A 4 1.63 -9.51 -6.48
N SER A 5 1.76 -8.29 -5.94
CA SER A 5 3.02 -7.51 -6.01
C SER A 5 4.15 -8.08 -5.14
N ALA A 6 3.86 -9.09 -4.30
CA ALA A 6 4.87 -9.85 -3.57
C ALA A 6 5.51 -10.96 -4.44
N ASN A 7 5.01 -11.22 -5.65
CA ASN A 7 5.58 -12.23 -6.54
C ASN A 7 6.99 -11.85 -7.00
N SER A 8 7.96 -12.74 -6.80
CA SER A 8 9.38 -12.51 -7.12
C SER A 8 9.64 -12.27 -8.61
N MET A 9 9.04 -13.09 -9.47
CA MET A 9 9.19 -12.97 -10.93
C MET A 9 8.61 -11.65 -11.46
N LEU A 10 7.46 -11.21 -10.91
CA LEU A 10 6.87 -9.92 -11.27
C LEU A 10 7.78 -8.76 -10.85
N ARG A 11 8.37 -8.81 -9.66
CA ARG A 11 9.29 -7.77 -9.17
C ARG A 11 10.53 -7.67 -10.06
N GLU A 12 11.20 -8.79 -10.32
CA GLU A 12 12.40 -8.84 -11.14
C GLU A 12 12.16 -8.28 -12.56
N LYS A 13 11.07 -8.72 -13.21
CA LYS A 13 10.73 -8.21 -14.55
C LYS A 13 10.37 -6.74 -14.55
N SER A 14 9.68 -6.28 -13.51
CA SER A 14 9.32 -4.86 -13.38
C SER A 14 10.58 -4.02 -13.19
N GLU A 15 11.50 -4.42 -12.30
CA GLU A 15 12.77 -3.74 -12.05
C GLU A 15 13.58 -3.58 -13.34
N LYS A 16 13.76 -4.67 -14.10
CA LYS A 16 14.46 -4.64 -15.39
C LYS A 16 13.81 -3.68 -16.39
N MET A 17 12.47 -3.71 -16.49
CA MET A 17 11.75 -2.80 -17.37
C MET A 17 11.88 -1.34 -16.91
N GLY A 18 11.89 -1.09 -15.61
CA GLY A 18 12.15 0.24 -15.04
C GLY A 18 13.51 0.78 -15.43
N GLU A 19 14.56 -0.05 -15.33
CA GLU A 19 15.92 0.29 -15.77
C GLU A 19 15.98 0.64 -17.27
N GLU A 20 15.37 -0.19 -18.12
CA GLU A 20 15.31 0.03 -19.57
C GLU A 20 14.60 1.34 -19.95
N MET A 21 13.60 1.74 -19.17
CA MET A 21 12.79 2.94 -19.40
C MET A 21 13.30 4.19 -18.65
N GLY A 22 14.33 4.05 -17.81
CA GLY A 22 14.78 5.14 -16.92
C GLY A 22 13.73 5.53 -15.86
N ILE A 23 12.85 4.60 -15.48
CA ILE A 23 11.80 4.80 -14.48
C ILE A 23 12.23 4.18 -13.15
N GLN A 24 12.17 4.95 -12.07
CA GLN A 24 12.42 4.45 -10.73
C GLN A 24 11.19 3.73 -10.18
N LEU A 25 11.36 2.47 -9.79
CA LEU A 25 10.31 1.67 -9.17
C LEU A 25 10.45 1.63 -7.65
N TYR A 26 9.31 1.68 -6.97
CA TYR A 26 9.20 1.57 -5.53
C TYR A 26 8.34 0.36 -5.17
N SER A 27 8.97 -0.67 -4.60
CA SER A 27 8.28 -1.87 -4.12
C SER A 27 8.43 -1.98 -2.60
N PRO A 28 7.33 -2.00 -1.83
CA PRO A 28 7.43 -2.13 -0.39
C PRO A 28 8.01 -3.49 0.01
N LYS A 29 8.52 -3.60 1.24
CA LYS A 29 8.90 -4.89 1.82
C LYS A 29 7.72 -5.86 1.75
N ILE A 30 7.99 -7.15 1.56
CA ILE A 30 6.96 -8.19 1.40
C ILE A 30 5.96 -8.19 2.57
N SER A 31 6.44 -7.95 3.79
CA SER A 31 5.62 -7.82 5.01
C SER A 31 4.56 -6.71 4.96
N TYR A 32 4.70 -5.77 4.02
CA TYR A 32 3.77 -4.66 3.80
C TYR A 32 2.95 -4.81 2.51
N CYS A 33 3.13 -5.90 1.76
CA CYS A 33 2.38 -6.15 0.52
C CYS A 33 1.05 -6.87 0.76
N THR A 34 0.92 -7.63 1.85
CA THR A 34 -0.32 -8.29 2.27
C THR A 34 -1.05 -7.44 3.30
N ASP A 35 -2.32 -7.75 3.56
CA ASP A 35 -3.11 -7.03 4.56
C ASP A 35 -2.43 -7.04 5.93
N ASN A 36 -2.28 -5.85 6.51
CA ASN A 36 -1.61 -5.67 7.79
C ASN A 36 -2.13 -4.41 8.52
N ALA A 37 -1.92 -4.33 9.83
CA ALA A 37 -2.35 -3.16 10.61
C ALA A 37 -1.46 -1.92 10.38
N ALA A 38 -0.21 -2.09 9.90
CA ALA A 38 0.70 -0.97 9.69
C ALA A 38 0.21 -0.02 8.58
N MET A 39 -0.37 -0.57 7.49
CA MET A 39 -0.99 0.26 6.43
C MET A 39 -2.21 1.03 6.93
N ILE A 40 -2.99 0.47 7.87
CA ILE A 40 -4.12 1.16 8.49
C ILE A 40 -3.62 2.29 9.40
N ALA A 41 -2.60 2.02 10.22
CA ALA A 41 -2.03 3.01 11.15
C ALA A 41 -1.42 4.22 10.43
N ILE A 42 -0.64 4.00 9.36
CA ILE A 42 -0.04 5.12 8.61
C ILE A 42 -1.10 5.94 7.87
N THR A 43 -2.15 5.30 7.34
CA THR A 43 -3.28 6.00 6.71
C THR A 43 -4.04 6.83 7.75
N GLY A 44 -4.30 6.28 8.94
CA GLY A 44 -4.90 7.01 10.06
C GLY A 44 -4.07 8.22 10.49
N LYS A 45 -2.74 8.07 10.61
CA LYS A 45 -1.82 9.19 10.89
C LYS A 45 -1.93 10.29 9.83
N MET A 46 -1.89 9.93 8.55
CA MET A 46 -2.00 10.89 7.43
C MET A 46 -3.34 11.63 7.45
N LYS A 47 -4.46 10.93 7.69
CA LYS A 47 -5.79 11.54 7.85
C LYS A 47 -5.82 12.51 9.05
N ALA A 48 -5.27 12.10 10.19
CA ALA A 48 -5.21 12.93 11.39
C ALA A 48 -4.35 14.19 11.19
N GLU A 49 -3.23 14.10 10.47
CA GLU A 49 -2.39 15.26 10.11
C GLU A 49 -3.14 16.26 9.20
N LEU A 50 -4.15 15.80 8.46
CA LEU A 50 -5.06 16.63 7.66
C LEU A 50 -6.33 17.07 8.42
N GLY A 51 -6.45 16.75 9.71
CA GLY A 51 -7.63 17.06 10.51
C GLY A 51 -8.87 16.22 10.17
N GLN A 52 -8.70 15.10 9.45
CA GLN A 52 -9.78 14.21 9.04
C GLN A 52 -10.01 13.13 10.09
N PHE A 53 -11.07 13.29 10.88
CA PHE A 53 -11.52 12.32 11.87
C PHE A 53 -12.95 11.87 11.55
N ASP A 54 -13.19 10.59 11.75
CA ASP A 54 -14.52 9.99 11.69
C ASP A 54 -15.18 10.09 13.08
N ASP A 55 -16.50 10.05 13.16
CA ASP A 55 -17.23 10.10 14.43
C ASP A 55 -17.30 8.73 15.12
N LEU A 56 -17.94 8.70 16.29
CA LEU A 56 -18.13 7.48 17.08
C LEU A 56 -19.32 6.63 16.61
N ASP A 57 -20.13 7.10 15.65
CA ASP A 57 -21.29 6.38 15.14
C ASP A 57 -21.00 5.61 13.84
N MET A 58 -19.79 5.78 13.28
CA MET A 58 -19.28 5.05 12.13
C MET A 58 -19.55 3.52 12.21
N VAL A 59 -20.12 2.99 11.13
CA VAL A 59 -20.47 1.57 10.97
C VAL A 59 -19.59 0.89 9.92
N PRO A 60 -19.41 -0.45 9.99
CA PRO A 60 -18.69 -1.18 8.96
C PRO A 60 -19.49 -1.24 7.64
N TYR A 61 -18.81 -1.01 6.53
CA TYR A 61 -19.36 -1.18 5.18
C TYR A 61 -18.67 -2.35 4.48
N ALA A 62 -19.43 -3.39 4.13
CA ALA A 62 -18.89 -4.56 3.42
C ALA A 62 -18.57 -4.26 1.94
N SER A 63 -19.11 -3.17 1.42
CA SER A 63 -18.94 -2.69 0.05
C SER A 63 -18.83 -1.17 0.08
N LEU A 64 -17.59 -0.68 0.14
CA LEU A 64 -17.20 0.74 0.09
C LEU A 64 -17.13 1.24 -1.36
#